data_AF-A0A942D3L3-F1
#
_entry.id   AF-A0A942D3L3-F1
#
_cell.length_a   1.000
_cell.length_b   1.000
_cell.length_c   1.000
_cell.angle_alpha   90.00
_cell.angle_beta   90.00
_cell.angle_gamma   90.00
#
_symmetry.space_group_name_H-M   'P 1'
#
loop_
_entity.id
_entity.type
_entity.pdbx_description
1 polymer ?
#
loop_
_entity_poly.entity_id
_entity_poly.type
_entity_poly.pdbx_seq_one_letter_code
_entity_poly.pdbx_strand_id
1 'polypeptide(L)' 'MSDSVESSRSPLKRAPCPNCGEPWLRPTQLPGRLRCVNCLSRFELVSQCPNCGEHQTILRMSNTEDMQCQSCGASMLQPA' A
#
# COMPACT_ATOMS: atom_id res chain seq x y z
N MET A 1 -25.22 21.10 -13.47
CA MET A 1 -25.44 20.60 -12.09
C MET A 1 -25.56 19.10 -12.20
N SER A 2 -24.60 18.35 -11.66
CA SER A 2 -24.71 16.96 -11.20
C SER A 2 -23.36 16.53 -10.63
N ASP A 3 -23.36 16.47 -9.31
CA ASP A 3 -22.31 16.11 -8.37
C ASP A 3 -21.73 14.70 -8.52
N SER A 4 -20.59 14.51 -7.82
CA SER A 4 -20.11 13.27 -7.20
C SER A 4 -19.25 12.31 -8.03
N VAL A 5 -17.93 12.59 -8.06
CA VAL A 5 -16.92 11.53 -7.92
C VAL A 5 -15.90 11.92 -6.84
N GLU A 6 -16.40 12.31 -5.67
CA GLU A 6 -15.60 12.45 -4.46
C GLU A 6 -15.79 11.21 -3.60
N SER A 7 -15.04 10.14 -3.86
CA SER A 7 -14.77 9.08 -2.88
C SER A 7 -13.82 8.01 -3.42
N SER A 8 -12.52 8.20 -3.18
CA SER A 8 -11.60 7.07 -3.01
C SER A 8 -10.45 7.37 -2.04
N ARG A 9 -10.39 8.58 -1.46
CA ARG A 9 -9.60 8.83 -0.25
C ARG A 9 -10.33 8.21 0.93
N SER A 10 -10.03 6.95 1.23
CA SER A 10 -10.46 6.33 2.49
C SER A 10 -10.16 7.31 3.63
N PRO A 11 -11.14 7.65 4.50
CA PRO A 11 -10.97 8.65 5.55
C PRO A 11 -9.84 8.31 6.54
N LEU A 12 -9.32 7.09 6.47
CA LEU A 12 -8.22 6.59 7.29
C LEU A 12 -6.83 6.74 6.64
N LYS A 13 -6.70 7.26 5.40
CA LYS A 13 -5.42 7.29 4.63
C LYS A 13 -4.66 5.96 4.66
N ARG A 14 -5.36 4.83 4.72
CA ARG A 14 -4.75 3.48 4.75
C ARG A 14 -4.66 2.92 3.34
N ALA A 15 -3.58 2.22 3.04
CA ALA A 15 -3.39 1.61 1.74
C ALA A 15 -4.36 0.43 1.57
N PRO A 16 -4.93 0.26 0.37
CA PRO A 16 -5.75 -0.90 0.04
C PRO A 16 -4.90 -2.17 0.05
N CYS A 17 -5.51 -3.28 0.45
CA CYS A 17 -4.88 -4.59 0.34
C CYS A 17 -4.80 -5.02 -1.13
N PRO A 18 -3.62 -5.38 -1.66
CA PRO A 18 -3.50 -5.83 -3.05
C PRO A 18 -4.17 -7.19 -3.30
N ASN A 19 -4.50 -7.96 -2.26
CA ASN A 19 -5.18 -9.24 -2.39
C ASN A 19 -6.72 -9.12 -2.36
N CYS A 20 -7.27 -8.34 -1.42
CA CYS A 20 -8.73 -8.24 -1.23
C CYS A 20 -9.34 -6.85 -1.46
N GLY A 21 -8.53 -5.84 -1.79
CA GLY A 21 -8.99 -4.47 -2.08
C GLY A 21 -9.38 -3.62 -0.87
N GLU A 22 -9.54 -4.23 0.31
CA GLU A 22 -9.97 -3.54 1.52
C GLU A 22 -8.89 -2.61 2.12
N PRO A 23 -9.24 -1.44 2.69
CA PRO A 23 -8.31 -0.47 3.27
C PRO A 23 -7.83 -0.83 4.70
N TRP A 24 -7.96 -2.10 5.11
CA TRP A 24 -7.64 -2.58 6.46
C TRP A 24 -6.22 -3.16 6.58
N LEU A 25 -5.24 -2.60 5.85
CA LEU A 25 -3.83 -2.95 6.07
C LEU A 25 -3.33 -2.32 7.38
N ARG A 26 -2.68 -3.14 8.21
CA ARG A 26 -2.08 -2.71 9.47
C ARG A 26 -0.59 -3.00 9.45
N PRO A 27 0.26 -2.08 9.92
CA PRO A 27 1.66 -2.39 10.16
C PRO A 27 1.79 -3.43 11.28
N THR A 28 2.81 -4.27 11.19
CA THR A 28 3.16 -5.25 12.22
C THR A 28 4.32 -4.72 13.09
N GLN A 29 4.77 -5.53 14.05
CA GLN A 29 5.93 -5.19 14.89
C GLN A 29 7.23 -5.08 14.08
N LEU A 30 7.28 -5.68 12.89
CA LEU A 30 8.44 -5.62 12.03
C LEU A 30 8.33 -4.43 11.05
N PRO A 31 9.38 -3.59 10.95
CA PRO A 31 9.39 -2.49 10.01
C PRO A 31 9.13 -2.99 8.58
N GLY A 32 8.23 -2.33 7.86
CA GLY A 32 7.94 -2.64 6.46
C GLY A 32 7.06 -3.87 6.26
N ARG A 33 6.65 -4.56 7.32
CA ARG A 33 5.68 -5.66 7.21
C ARG A 33 4.28 -5.19 7.57
N LEU A 34 3.34 -5.49 6.68
CA LEU A 34 1.93 -5.19 6.84
C LEU A 34 1.10 -6.48 6.80
N ARG A 35 -0.03 -6.47 7.49
CA ARG A 35 -1.00 -7.55 7.47
C ARG A 35 -2.38 -7.01 7.20
N CYS A 36 -3.10 -7.64 6.29
CA CYS A 36 -4.51 -7.37 6.12
C CYS A 36 -5.31 -8.01 7.27
N VAL A 37 -6.22 -7.25 7.88
CA VAL A 37 -7.10 -7.79 8.93
C VAL A 37 -8.21 -8.67 8.35
N ASN A 38 -8.62 -8.42 7.09
CA ASN A 38 -9.71 -9.15 6.44
C ASN A 38 -9.25 -10.51 5.89
N CYS A 39 -8.31 -10.52 4.93
CA CYS A 39 -7.86 -11.76 4.28
C CYS A 39 -6.67 -12.43 4.99
N LEU A 40 -6.15 -11.83 6.07
CA LEU A 40 -5.00 -12.31 6.85
C LEU A 40 -3.68 -12.45 6.07
N SER A 41 -3.66 -12.04 4.80
CA SER A 41 -2.45 -12.02 3.97
C SER A 41 -1.41 -11.05 4.55
N ARG A 42 -0.16 -11.49 4.45
CA ARG A 42 1.02 -10.72 4.88
C ARG A 42 1.66 -10.09 3.67
N PHE A 43 2.15 -8.89 3.88
CA PHE A 43 2.84 -8.12 2.85
C PHE A 43 4.11 -7.54 3.43
N GLU A 44 5.12 -7.43 2.58
CA GLU A 44 6.32 -6.69 2.87
C GLU A 44 6.51 -5.57 1.86
N LEU A 45 6.98 -4.44 2.36
CA LEU A 45 7.29 -3.28 1.57
C LEU A 45 8.72 -3.44 1.04
N VAL A 46 8.83 -3.58 -0.27
CA VAL A 46 10.12 -3.69 -0.97
C VAL A 46 10.56 -2.33 -1.50
N SER A 47 11.87 -2.09 -1.52
CA SER A 47 12.44 -0.86 -2.12
C SER A 47 12.49 -0.94 -3.64
N GLN A 48 12.62 -2.14 -4.22
CA GLN A 48 12.56 -2.36 -5.66
C GLN A 48 11.11 -2.66 -6.09
N CYS A 49 10.62 -1.93 -7.08
CA CYS A 49 9.29 -2.14 -7.63
C CYS A 49 9.23 -3.51 -8.33
N PRO A 50 8.28 -4.39 -7.96
CA PRO A 50 8.13 -5.71 -8.59
C PRO A 50 7.60 -5.65 -10.02
N ASN A 51 7.05 -4.51 -10.44
CA ASN A 51 6.45 -4.33 -11.76
C ASN A 51 7.45 -3.75 -12.77
N CYS A 52 8.04 -2.58 -12.46
CA CYS A 52 8.98 -1.91 -13.38
C CYS A 52 10.46 -2.07 -13.03
N GLY A 53 10.81 -2.64 -11.86
CA GLY A 53 12.19 -2.79 -11.40
C GLY A 53 12.83 -1.52 -10.83
N GLU A 54 12.13 -0.39 -10.81
CA GLU A 54 12.64 0.88 -10.28
C GLU A 54 12.88 0.80 -8.77
N HIS A 55 14.00 1.35 -8.31
CA HIS A 55 14.29 1.45 -6.87
C HIS A 55 13.77 2.76 -6.31
N GLN A 56 13.08 2.68 -5.17
CA GLN A 56 12.52 3.83 -4.48
C GLN A 56 13.10 3.98 -3.08
N THR A 57 13.34 5.22 -2.69
CA THR A 57 13.75 5.54 -1.33
C THR A 57 12.52 5.64 -0.42
N ILE A 58 12.35 4.66 0.45
CA ILE A 58 11.30 4.64 1.49
C ILE A 58 11.78 5.48 2.66
N LEU A 59 11.35 6.74 2.73
CA LEU A 59 11.80 7.70 3.74
C LEU A 59 11.10 7.51 5.08
N ARG A 60 9.83 7.06 5.09
CA ARG A 60 9.04 6.89 6.31
C ARG A 60 8.06 5.73 6.18
N MET A 61 8.41 4.61 6.83
CA MET A 61 7.60 3.38 6.86
C MET A 61 6.18 3.51 7.44
N SER A 62 5.81 4.69 7.94
CA SER A 62 4.47 5.04 8.42
C SER A 62 3.54 5.56 7.32
N ASN A 63 4.06 6.06 6.19
CA ASN A 63 3.26 6.71 5.17
C ASN A 63 2.81 5.73 4.09
N THR A 64 1.54 5.85 3.69
CA THR A 64 0.94 5.08 2.60
C THR A 64 1.40 5.51 1.21
N GLU A 65 2.02 6.69 1.11
CA GLU A 65 2.68 7.17 -0.11
C GLU A 65 3.89 6.31 -0.49
N ASP A 66 4.60 5.73 0.50
CA ASP A 66 5.73 4.84 0.26
C ASP A 66 5.30 3.45 -0.26
N MET A 67 3.98 3.13 -0.21
CA MET A 67 3.44 1.82 -0.63
C MET A 67 3.13 1.74 -2.13
N GLN A 68 3.30 2.84 -2.88
CA GLN A 68 3.09 2.90 -4.32
C GLN A 68 4.37 3.31 -5.05
N CYS A 69 4.54 2.79 -6.25
CA CYS A 69 5.62 3.17 -7.14
C CYS A 69 5.34 4.57 -7.71
N GLN A 70 6.26 5.51 -7.50
CA GLN A 70 6.24 6.85 -8.08
C GLN A 70 6.48 6.82 -9.60
N SER A 71 7.13 5.77 -10.11
CA SER A 71 7.39 5.60 -11.55
C SER A 71 6.19 5.01 -12.29
N CYS A 72 5.65 3.87 -11.83
CA CYS A 72 4.56 3.17 -12.54
C CYS A 72 3.22 3.13 -11.80
N GLY A 73 3.12 3.66 -10.58
CA GLY A 73 1.90 3.59 -9.76
C GLY A 73 1.60 2.21 -9.16
N ALA A 74 2.41 1.19 -9.46
CA ALA A 74 2.17 -0.17 -8.95
C ALA A 74 2.39 -0.26 -7.43
N SER A 75 1.74 -1.25 -6.80
CA SER A 75 1.96 -1.55 -5.39
C SER A 75 3.40 -2.00 -5.13
N MET A 76 4.06 -1.37 -4.16
CA MET A 76 5.38 -1.78 -3.64
C MET A 76 5.25 -2.88 -2.57
N LEU A 77 4.04 -3.38 -2.34
CA LEU A 77 3.75 -4.46 -1.40
C LEU A 77 3.85 -5.81 -2.10
N GLN A 78 4.75 -6.66 -1.59
CA GLN A 78 4.89 -8.05 -2.03
C GLN A 78 4.26 -9.00 -1.01
N PRO A 79 3.57 -10.07 -1.46
CA PRO A 79 3.13 -11.13 -0.56
C PRO A 79 4.36 -11.80 0.06
N ALA A 80 4.38 -11.88 1.40
CA ALA A 80 5.46 -12.47 2.19
C ALA A 80 5.12 -13.88 2.67
#